data_AF-A0A960WQM9-F1
#
_entry.id   AF-A0A960WQM9-F1
#
_cell.length_a   1.000
_cell.length_b   1.000
_cell.length_c   1.000
_cell.angle_alpha   90.00
_cell.angle_beta   90.00
_cell.angle_gamma   90.00
#
_symmetry.space_group_name_H-M   'P 1'
#
loop_
_entity.id
_entity.type
_entity.pdbx_description
1 polymer ?
#
loop_
_entity_poly.entity_id
_entity_poly.type
_entity_poly.pdbx_seq_one_letter_code
_entity_poly.pdbx_strand_id
1 'polypeptide(L)'
;MRWYHEHFPPLRWMAALAPFLAAFFYAPLAFGGTTPETVGVLDRLLFHGFLLWVCVLILEQRSARIPRLFWIPGIALCVIGAAHVMNPVSVADPSFGDFEPLENHLAFLPGSVDAASTWPVLVHLFALFLAGLALCDALAGSRVRWFLFRTIALAGFVIAVIGIYQKATGAEAMLWSGPKR
;
A
#
# COMPACT_ATOMS: atom_id res chain seq x y z
N MET A 1 -1.81 -35.16 -20.77
CA MET A 1 -1.38 -34.19 -19.75
C MET A 1 -1.63 -32.76 -20.27
N ARG A 2 -2.69 -32.10 -19.80
CA ARG A 2 -3.09 -30.74 -20.20
C ARG A 2 -2.58 -29.78 -19.12
N TRP A 3 -1.44 -29.11 -19.34
CA TRP A 3 -0.71 -28.43 -18.25
C TRP A 3 -0.55 -26.90 -18.38
N TYR A 4 -1.03 -26.23 -19.43
CA TYR A 4 -0.50 -24.87 -19.70
C TYR A 4 -1.48 -23.68 -19.64
N HIS A 5 -2.82 -23.87 -19.58
CA HIS A 5 -3.76 -22.73 -19.64
C HIS A 5 -4.73 -22.58 -18.47
N GLU A 6 -4.72 -23.49 -17.48
CA GLU A 6 -5.73 -23.45 -16.42
C GLU A 6 -5.32 -22.68 -15.16
N HIS A 7 -4.06 -22.21 -15.07
CA HIS A 7 -3.50 -21.68 -13.82
C HIS A 7 -3.41 -20.15 -13.77
N PHE A 8 -3.52 -19.47 -14.91
CA PHE A 8 -3.46 -18.02 -14.98
C PHE A 8 -4.86 -17.40 -14.92
N PRO A 9 -5.01 -16.25 -14.24
CA PRO A 9 -6.24 -15.50 -14.31
C PRO A 9 -6.46 -14.92 -15.73
N PRO A 10 -7.69 -14.50 -16.06
CA PRO A 10 -7.97 -13.86 -17.34
C PRO A 10 -7.05 -12.66 -17.60
N LEU A 11 -6.72 -12.36 -18.87
CA LEU A 11 -5.80 -11.28 -19.22
C LEU A 11 -6.18 -9.92 -18.62
N ARG A 12 -7.49 -9.62 -18.58
CA ARG A 12 -8.03 -8.39 -17.98
C ARG A 12 -7.66 -8.26 -16.50
N TRP A 13 -7.72 -9.37 -15.78
CA TRP A 13 -7.30 -9.46 -14.38
C TRP A 13 -5.79 -9.41 -14.23
N MET A 14 -5.03 -10.04 -15.12
CA MET A 14 -3.56 -9.91 -15.11
C MET A 14 -3.14 -8.45 -15.27
N ALA A 15 -3.78 -7.71 -16.17
CA ALA A 15 -3.54 -6.27 -16.35
C ALA A 15 -3.87 -5.47 -15.08
N ALA A 16 -5.04 -5.71 -14.46
CA ALA A 16 -5.41 -5.05 -13.22
C ALA A 16 -4.51 -5.40 -12.04
N LEU A 17 -3.97 -6.62 -12.01
CA LEU A 17 -3.08 -7.08 -10.95
C LEU A 17 -1.64 -6.59 -11.12
N ALA A 18 -1.20 -6.31 -12.35
CA ALA A 18 0.20 -5.97 -12.64
C ALA A 18 0.75 -4.81 -11.77
N PRO A 19 0.03 -3.70 -11.53
CA PRO A 19 0.52 -2.64 -10.64
C PRO A 19 0.67 -3.11 -9.19
N PHE A 20 -0.22 -3.97 -8.69
CA PHE A 20 -0.10 -4.54 -7.35
C PHE A 20 1.08 -5.51 -7.24
N LEU A 21 1.33 -6.31 -8.28
CA LEU A 21 2.52 -7.16 -8.32
C LEU A 21 3.79 -6.33 -8.32
N ALA A 22 3.84 -5.27 -9.13
CA ALA A 22 4.96 -4.34 -9.15
C ALA A 22 5.18 -3.73 -7.75
N ALA A 23 4.10 -3.34 -7.05
CA ALA A 23 4.19 -2.84 -5.68
C ALA A 23 4.75 -3.88 -4.70
N PHE A 24 4.37 -5.16 -4.81
CA PHE A 24 4.90 -6.24 -3.97
C PHE A 24 6.41 -6.46 -4.13
N PHE A 25 6.95 -6.29 -5.33
CA PHE A 25 8.40 -6.36 -5.55
C PHE A 25 9.09 -5.04 -5.19
N TYR A 26 8.46 -3.91 -5.50
CA TYR A 26 9.05 -2.58 -5.32
C TYR A 26 9.18 -2.22 -3.84
N ALA A 27 8.13 -2.41 -3.03
CA ALA A 27 8.13 -2.05 -1.61
C ALA A 27 9.37 -2.60 -0.86
N PRO A 28 9.67 -3.91 -0.86
CA PRO A 28 10.81 -4.46 -0.14
C PRO A 28 12.17 -4.10 -0.75
N LEU A 29 12.23 -3.65 -2.01
CA LEU A 29 13.46 -3.12 -2.60
C LEU A 29 13.65 -1.63 -2.32
N ALA A 30 12.56 -0.92 -2.03
CA ALA A 30 12.50 0.53 -1.83
C ALA A 30 12.21 0.89 -0.37
N PHE A 31 12.88 0.23 0.57
CA PHE A 31 12.81 0.52 2.02
C PHE A 31 11.42 0.39 2.63
N GLY A 32 10.56 -0.43 2.04
CA GLY A 32 9.17 -0.58 2.49
C GLY A 32 8.35 0.70 2.34
N GLY A 33 8.81 1.69 1.55
CA GLY A 33 8.14 2.97 1.46
C GLY A 33 8.45 3.92 2.62
N THR A 34 9.67 3.95 3.17
CA THR A 34 10.02 4.86 4.28
C THR A 34 10.39 6.28 3.85
N THR A 35 10.60 6.52 2.54
CA THR A 35 10.88 7.86 2.01
C THR A 35 9.70 8.42 1.23
N PRO A 36 9.47 9.75 1.23
CA PRO A 36 8.34 10.36 0.51
C PRO A 36 8.28 9.97 -0.98
N GLU A 37 9.44 9.84 -1.63
CA GLU A 37 9.54 9.46 -3.03
C GLU A 37 9.07 8.02 -3.25
N THR A 38 9.50 7.10 -2.37
CA THR A 38 9.12 5.68 -2.45
C THR A 38 7.64 5.46 -2.14
N VAL A 39 7.08 6.18 -1.16
CA VAL A 39 5.64 6.21 -0.89
C VAL A 39 4.87 6.70 -2.11
N GLY A 40 5.30 7.82 -2.71
CA GLY A 40 4.64 8.36 -3.89
C GLY A 40 4.68 7.44 -5.11
N VAL A 41 5.70 6.59 -5.26
CA VAL A 41 5.70 5.52 -6.29
C VAL A 41 4.70 4.42 -5.93
N LEU A 42 4.69 3.95 -4.68
CA LEU A 42 3.74 2.94 -4.22
C LEU A 42 2.30 3.41 -4.38
N ASP A 43 1.96 4.62 -3.94
CA ASP A 43 0.62 5.18 -4.06
C ASP A 43 0.13 5.22 -5.50
N ARG A 44 1.00 5.64 -6.43
CA ARG A 44 0.70 5.62 -7.86
C ARG A 44 0.42 4.21 -8.35
N LEU A 45 1.24 3.21 -7.99
CA LEU A 45 1.02 1.82 -8.39
C LEU A 45 -0.30 1.27 -7.83
N LEU A 46 -0.58 1.50 -6.55
CA LEU A 46 -1.81 1.07 -5.89
C LEU A 46 -3.05 1.70 -6.53
N PHE A 47 -2.99 3.01 -6.80
CA PHE A 47 -4.09 3.73 -7.43
C PHE A 47 -4.32 3.27 -8.88
N HIS A 48 -3.25 3.06 -9.66
CA HIS A 48 -3.37 2.52 -11.02
C HIS A 48 -3.99 1.12 -11.03
N GLY A 49 -3.57 0.24 -10.12
CA GLY A 49 -4.17 -1.08 -9.97
C GLY A 49 -5.65 -1.02 -9.65
N PHE A 50 -6.04 -0.11 -8.75
CA PHE A 50 -7.45 0.13 -8.42
C PHE A 50 -8.26 0.64 -9.62
N LEU A 51 -7.76 1.62 -10.37
CA LEU A 51 -8.45 2.13 -11.56
C LEU A 51 -8.65 1.04 -12.61
N LEU A 52 -7.63 0.23 -12.87
CA LEU A 52 -7.74 -0.91 -13.79
C LEU A 52 -8.75 -1.95 -13.31
N TRP A 53 -8.81 -2.20 -11.99
CA TRP A 53 -9.84 -3.06 -11.41
C TRP A 53 -11.25 -2.50 -11.60
N VAL A 54 -11.46 -1.19 -11.43
CA VAL A 54 -12.75 -0.54 -11.75
C VAL A 54 -13.10 -0.74 -13.23
N CYS A 55 -12.13 -0.58 -14.15
CA CYS A 55 -12.35 -0.87 -15.56
C CYS A 55 -12.76 -2.33 -15.80
N VAL A 56 -12.16 -3.30 -15.09
CA VAL A 56 -12.56 -4.71 -15.15
C VAL A 56 -14.02 -4.89 -14.71
N LEU A 57 -14.44 -4.27 -13.61
CA LEU A 57 -15.83 -4.34 -13.13
C LEU A 57 -16.82 -3.78 -14.15
N ILE A 58 -16.50 -2.63 -14.76
CA ILE A 58 -17.34 -1.99 -15.78
C ILE A 58 -17.44 -2.88 -17.02
N LEU A 59 -16.32 -3.40 -17.51
CA LEU A 59 -16.25 -4.26 -18.70
C LEU A 59 -16.93 -5.62 -18.49
N GLU A 60 -16.92 -6.14 -17.26
CA GLU A 60 -17.61 -7.38 -16.87
C GLU A 60 -19.06 -7.14 -16.42
N GLN A 61 -19.51 -5.87 -16.38
CA GLN A 61 -20.84 -5.46 -15.90
C GLN A 61 -21.23 -6.11 -14.58
N ARG A 62 -20.27 -6.21 -13.65
CA ARG A 62 -20.48 -6.89 -12.37
C ARG A 62 -20.17 -5.97 -11.21
N SER A 63 -20.83 -6.24 -10.08
CA SER A 63 -20.50 -5.60 -8.81
C SER A 63 -19.28 -6.26 -8.15
N ALA A 64 -18.54 -5.45 -7.39
CA ALA A 64 -17.45 -5.92 -6.55
C ALA A 64 -17.95 -6.91 -5.48
N ARG A 65 -17.26 -8.03 -5.30
CA ARG A 65 -17.56 -9.07 -4.31
C ARG A 65 -16.87 -8.75 -2.98
N ILE A 66 -17.19 -7.59 -2.41
CA ILE A 66 -16.61 -7.15 -1.14
C ILE A 66 -17.62 -7.46 -0.01
N PRO A 67 -17.24 -8.22 1.02
CA PRO A 67 -18.12 -8.48 2.16
C PRO A 67 -18.54 -7.17 2.82
N ARG A 68 -19.83 -7.04 3.17
CA ARG A 68 -20.36 -5.79 3.76
C ARG A 68 -19.63 -5.36 5.03
N LEU A 69 -19.05 -6.33 5.75
CA LEU A 69 -18.27 -6.11 6.95
C LEU A 69 -17.05 -5.19 6.73
N PHE A 70 -16.48 -5.13 5.52
CA PHE A 70 -15.35 -4.24 5.20
C PHE A 70 -15.74 -2.77 5.09
N TRP A 71 -17.02 -2.44 4.89
CA TRP A 71 -17.46 -1.04 4.82
C TRP A 71 -17.43 -0.36 6.19
N ILE A 72 -17.69 -1.09 7.28
CA ILE A 72 -17.66 -0.53 8.64
C ILE A 72 -16.28 0.04 8.99
N PRO A 73 -15.17 -0.73 8.92
CA PRO A 73 -13.86 -0.18 9.19
C PRO A 73 -13.45 0.84 8.14
N GLY A 74 -13.87 0.70 6.87
CA GLY A 74 -13.60 1.71 5.83
C GLY A 74 -14.21 3.08 6.16
N ILE A 75 -15.49 3.12 6.54
CA ILE A 75 -16.17 4.35 6.96
C ILE A 75 -15.53 4.91 8.23
N ALA A 76 -15.24 4.06 9.22
CA ALA A 76 -14.58 4.48 10.45
C ALA A 76 -13.20 5.12 10.16
N LEU A 77 -12.40 4.52 9.28
CA LEU A 77 -11.11 5.08 8.86
C LEU A 77 -11.27 6.42 8.14
N CYS A 78 -12.29 6.59 7.29
CA CYS A 78 -12.56 7.87 6.64
C CYS A 78 -12.96 8.95 7.65
N VAL A 79 -13.82 8.62 8.63
CA VAL A 79 -14.24 9.57 9.67
C VAL A 79 -13.07 9.97 10.57
N ILE A 80 -12.27 8.99 11.00
CA ILE A 80 -11.07 9.24 11.80
C ILE A 80 -10.07 10.06 10.98
N GLY A 81 -9.80 9.69 9.72
CA GLY A 81 -8.90 10.43 8.84
C GLY A 81 -9.33 11.88 8.63
N ALA A 82 -10.63 12.13 8.42
CA ALA A 82 -11.18 13.48 8.31
C ALA A 82 -10.98 14.28 9.62
N ALA A 83 -11.22 13.66 10.77
CA ALA A 83 -10.97 14.29 12.07
C ALA A 83 -9.49 14.68 12.24
N HIS A 84 -8.56 13.80 11.83
CA HIS A 84 -7.13 14.08 11.86
C HIS A 84 -6.72 15.26 10.96
N VAL A 85 -7.35 15.43 9.79
CA VAL A 85 -7.09 16.61 8.93
C VAL A 85 -7.67 17.88 9.54
N MET A 86 -8.84 17.79 10.15
CA MET A 86 -9.55 18.94 10.69
C MET A 86 -9.00 19.40 12.05
N ASN A 87 -8.29 18.54 12.78
CA ASN A 87 -7.81 18.81 14.13
C ASN A 87 -6.31 18.48 14.33
N PRO A 88 -5.37 19.11 13.59
CA PRO A 88 -3.96 18.96 13.89
C PRO A 88 -3.61 19.58 15.24
N VAL A 89 -2.89 18.83 16.08
CA VAL A 89 -2.51 19.23 17.45
C VAL A 89 -1.17 19.98 17.44
N SER A 90 -0.22 19.55 16.62
CA SER A 90 1.09 20.18 16.51
C SER A 90 1.65 20.12 15.09
N VAL A 91 2.70 20.89 14.84
CA VAL A 91 3.56 20.80 13.65
C VAL A 91 4.98 20.50 14.13
N ALA A 92 5.66 19.55 13.49
CA ALA A 92 7.06 19.31 13.78
C ALA A 92 7.93 20.46 13.25
N ASP A 93 8.77 21.07 14.10
CA ASP A 93 9.80 21.99 13.64
C ASP A 93 11.07 21.20 13.28
N PRO A 94 11.42 21.10 11.98
CA PRO A 94 12.60 20.37 11.54
C PRO A 94 13.92 21.00 12.00
N SER A 95 13.91 22.25 12.46
CA SER A 95 15.10 23.00 12.88
C SER A 95 15.52 22.68 14.30
N PHE A 96 14.55 22.46 15.20
CA PHE A 96 14.81 22.19 16.63
C PHE A 96 14.43 20.78 17.06
N GLY A 97 13.71 20.02 16.21
CA GLY A 97 13.25 18.66 16.53
C GLY A 97 12.11 18.63 17.56
N ASP A 98 11.51 19.79 17.84
CA ASP A 98 10.40 19.96 18.77
C ASP A 98 9.05 20.01 18.02
N PHE A 99 7.96 19.78 18.74
CA PHE A 99 6.60 19.91 18.22
C PHE A 99 5.98 21.21 18.70
N GLU A 100 5.67 22.12 17.77
CA GLU A 100 4.98 23.37 18.08
C GLU A 100 3.46 23.12 18.16
N PRO A 101 2.82 23.37 19.31
CA PRO A 101 1.38 23.15 19.46
C PRO A 101 0.58 24.19 18.67
N LEU A 102 -0.50 23.75 18.01
CA LEU A 102 -1.47 24.67 17.42
C LEU A 102 -2.52 25.07 18.49
N GLU A 103 -2.79 26.37 18.58
CA GLU A 103 -3.72 26.94 19.57
C GLU A 103 -5.19 26.51 19.37
N ASN A 104 -5.58 26.15 18.14
CA ASN A 104 -6.98 25.92 17.77
C ASN A 104 -7.40 24.44 17.71
N HIS A 105 -6.76 23.56 18.50
CA HIS A 105 -7.15 22.15 18.54
C HIS A 105 -8.36 21.91 19.46
N LEU A 106 -9.26 21.03 19.02
CA LEU A 106 -10.45 20.62 19.77
C LEU A 106 -10.11 19.41 20.64
N ALA A 107 -10.12 19.60 21.97
CA ALA A 107 -9.73 18.55 22.94
C ALA A 107 -10.61 17.28 22.89
N PHE A 108 -11.83 17.36 22.34
CA PHE A 108 -12.76 16.22 22.26
C PHE A 108 -12.64 15.43 20.95
N LEU A 109 -11.94 15.94 19.94
CA LEU A 109 -11.81 15.30 18.62
C LEU A 109 -10.42 14.64 18.51
N PRO A 110 -10.30 13.41 17.98
CA PRO A 110 -8.98 12.87 17.66
C PRO A 110 -8.26 13.80 16.66
N GLY A 111 -6.97 14.02 16.91
CA GLY A 111 -6.15 14.95 16.14
C GLY A 111 -4.81 14.35 15.77
N SER A 112 -4.20 14.85 14.70
CA SER A 112 -2.86 14.41 14.29
C SER A 112 -1.77 15.11 15.09
N VAL A 113 -0.69 14.39 15.37
CA VAL A 113 0.47 14.94 16.09
C VAL A 113 1.29 15.87 15.19
N ASP A 114 1.35 15.61 13.90
CA ASP A 114 2.06 16.47 12.96
C ASP A 114 1.20 16.81 11.75
N ALA A 115 0.83 18.08 11.63
CA ALA A 115 0.03 18.58 10.52
C ALA A 115 0.71 18.34 9.17
N ALA A 116 2.03 18.47 9.09
CA ALA A 116 2.78 18.37 7.83
C ALA A 116 2.74 16.95 7.25
N SER A 117 2.87 15.92 8.08
CA SER A 117 2.80 14.51 7.65
C SER A 117 1.39 13.95 7.56
N THR A 118 0.38 14.61 8.13
CA THR A 118 -1.01 14.11 8.16
C THR A 118 -1.53 13.79 6.76
N TRP A 119 -1.41 14.73 5.83
CA TRP A 119 -1.97 14.55 4.49
C TRP A 119 -1.27 13.44 3.67
N PRO A 120 0.08 13.40 3.55
CA PRO A 120 0.77 12.30 2.89
C PRO A 120 0.42 10.92 3.46
N VAL A 121 0.35 10.79 4.79
CA VAL A 121 0.01 9.52 5.44
C VAL A 121 -1.43 9.10 5.11
N LEU A 122 -2.39 10.02 5.13
CA LEU A 122 -3.77 9.69 4.78
C LEU A 122 -3.94 9.33 3.31
N VAL A 123 -3.24 9.99 2.39
CA VAL A 123 -3.21 9.61 0.97
C VAL A 123 -2.68 8.17 0.82
N HIS A 124 -1.58 7.85 1.49
CA HIS A 124 -1.00 6.51 1.46
C HIS A 124 -1.95 5.45 2.02
N LEU A 125 -2.54 5.69 3.19
CA LEU A 125 -3.51 4.78 3.81
C LEU A 125 -4.76 4.61 2.94
N PHE A 126 -5.21 5.67 2.29
CA PHE A 126 -6.33 5.60 1.36
C PHE A 126 -5.98 4.77 0.11
N ALA A 127 -4.79 4.94 -0.46
CA ALA A 127 -4.31 4.12 -1.56
C ALA A 127 -4.23 2.63 -1.18
N LEU A 128 -3.72 2.31 0.02
CA LEU A 128 -3.71 0.96 0.57
C LEU A 128 -5.13 0.40 0.75
N PHE A 129 -6.06 1.19 1.26
CA PHE A 129 -7.46 0.79 1.42
C PHE A 129 -8.10 0.44 0.07
N LEU A 130 -7.95 1.31 -0.94
CA LEU A 130 -8.45 1.05 -2.30
C LEU A 130 -7.84 -0.20 -2.92
N ALA A 131 -6.53 -0.38 -2.81
CA ALA A 131 -5.87 -1.60 -3.25
C ALA A 131 -6.38 -2.85 -2.52
N GLY A 132 -6.62 -2.74 -1.21
CA GLY A 132 -7.23 -3.78 -0.39
C GLY A 132 -8.60 -4.20 -0.92
N LEU A 133 -9.48 -3.26 -1.27
CA LEU A 133 -10.78 -3.55 -1.88
C LEU A 133 -10.66 -4.33 -3.19
N ALA A 134 -9.76 -3.87 -4.07
CA ALA A 134 -9.51 -4.54 -5.35
C ALA A 134 -8.97 -5.97 -5.15
N LEU A 135 -8.02 -6.15 -4.23
CA LEU A 135 -7.44 -7.45 -3.90
C LEU A 135 -8.46 -8.37 -3.22
N CYS A 136 -9.34 -7.87 -2.35
CA CYS A 136 -10.40 -8.66 -1.74
C CYS A 136 -11.32 -9.29 -2.79
N ASP A 137 -11.76 -8.49 -3.77
CA ASP A 137 -12.58 -8.99 -4.88
C ASP A 137 -11.79 -9.95 -5.78
N ALA A 138 -10.52 -9.66 -6.05
CA ALA A 138 -9.64 -10.52 -6.85
C ALA A 138 -9.41 -11.90 -6.19
N LEU A 139 -9.20 -11.92 -4.88
CA LEU A 139 -8.94 -13.12 -4.08
C LEU A 139 -10.16 -14.04 -3.95
N ALA A 140 -11.36 -13.58 -4.29
CA ALA A 140 -12.55 -14.44 -4.41
C ALA A 140 -12.38 -15.51 -5.50
N GLY A 141 -11.49 -15.29 -6.48
CA GLY A 141 -11.17 -16.26 -7.53
C GLY A 141 -9.99 -17.17 -7.15
N SER A 142 -10.19 -18.50 -7.15
CA SER A 142 -9.14 -19.48 -6.81
C SER A 142 -7.87 -19.33 -7.66
N ARG A 143 -8.00 -19.04 -8.97
CA ARG A 143 -6.85 -18.84 -9.88
C ARG A 143 -6.02 -17.62 -9.50
N VAL A 144 -6.68 -16.48 -9.28
CA VAL A 144 -6.01 -15.24 -8.85
C VAL A 144 -5.31 -15.44 -7.52
N ARG A 145 -5.98 -16.08 -6.55
CA ARG A 145 -5.42 -16.37 -5.23
C ARG A 145 -4.12 -17.17 -5.32
N TRP A 146 -4.10 -18.27 -6.05
CA TRP A 146 -2.88 -19.06 -6.24
C TRP A 146 -1.79 -18.32 -7.02
N PHE A 147 -2.17 -17.51 -8.00
CA PHE A 147 -1.24 -16.66 -8.73
C PHE A 147 -0.57 -15.60 -7.83
N LEU A 148 -1.35 -14.93 -6.98
CA LEU A 148 -0.81 -13.98 -6.00
C LEU A 148 0.09 -14.67 -4.97
N PHE A 149 -0.29 -15.83 -4.44
CA PHE A 149 0.57 -16.60 -3.53
C PHE A 149 1.92 -16.95 -4.14
N ARG A 150 1.94 -17.42 -5.40
CA ARG A 150 3.19 -17.71 -6.12
C ARG A 150 4.04 -16.45 -6.29
N THR A 151 3.39 -15.33 -6.59
CA THR A 151 4.10 -14.06 -6.77
C THR A 151 4.70 -13.55 -5.46
N ILE A 152 3.96 -13.66 -4.35
CA ILE A 152 4.46 -13.31 -3.01
C ILE A 152 5.62 -14.23 -2.61
N ALA A 153 5.50 -15.54 -2.84
CA ALA A 153 6.57 -16.50 -2.56
C ALA A 153 7.82 -16.19 -3.39
N LEU A 154 7.66 -15.84 -4.67
CA LEU A 154 8.76 -15.42 -5.54
C LEU A 154 9.41 -14.13 -5.06
N ALA A 155 8.63 -13.12 -4.69
CA ALA A 155 9.14 -11.87 -4.14
C ALA A 155 9.95 -12.12 -2.86
N GLY A 156 9.40 -12.91 -1.92
CA GLY A 156 10.10 -13.33 -0.71
C GLY A 156 11.41 -14.06 -1.00
N PHE A 157 11.41 -14.98 -1.97
CA PHE A 157 12.61 -15.69 -2.41
C PHE A 157 13.67 -14.73 -2.96
N VAL A 158 13.28 -13.79 -3.84
CA VAL A 158 14.20 -12.79 -4.40
C VAL A 158 14.83 -11.94 -3.30
N ILE A 159 14.03 -11.45 -2.36
CA ILE A 159 14.51 -10.64 -1.22
C ILE A 159 15.48 -11.45 -0.36
N ALA A 160 15.17 -12.72 -0.10
CA ALA A 160 16.04 -13.61 0.67
C ALA A 160 17.39 -13.83 -0.02
N VAL A 161 17.40 -14.07 -1.34
CA VAL A 161 18.63 -14.22 -2.13
C VAL A 161 19.48 -12.95 -2.09
N ILE A 162 18.85 -11.78 -2.24
CA ILE A 162 19.54 -10.49 -2.14
C ILE A 162 20.16 -10.31 -0.75
N GLY A 163 19.42 -10.61 0.32
CA GLY A 163 19.92 -10.51 1.69
C GLY A 163 21.10 -11.46 1.97
N ILE A 164 21.03 -12.70 1.46
CA ILE A 164 22.14 -13.67 1.56
C ILE A 164 23.38 -13.14 0.83
N TYR A 165 23.19 -12.63 -0.39
CA TYR A 165 24.27 -12.09 -1.20
C TYR A 165 24.96 -10.90 -0.50
N GLN A 166 24.19 -9.94 0.02
CA GLN A 166 24.72 -8.77 0.73
C GLN A 166 25.48 -9.15 2.00
N LYS A 167 24.96 -10.13 2.75
CA LYS A 167 25.63 -10.65 3.93
C LYS A 167 26.94 -11.34 3.57
N ALA A 168 26.99 -12.06 2.45
CA ALA A 168 28.21 -12.70 1.97
C ALA A 168 29.27 -11.69 1.50
N THR A 169 28.86 -10.54 0.95
CA THR A 169 29.78 -9.48 0.50
C THR A 169 30.22 -8.52 1.62
N GLY A 170 29.81 -8.76 2.87
CA GLY A 170 30.18 -7.92 4.01
C GLY A 170 29.54 -6.53 3.99
N ALA A 171 28.35 -6.40 3.39
CA ALA A 171 27.62 -5.13 3.43
C ALA A 171 27.27 -4.77 4.88
N GLU A 172 27.52 -3.52 5.27
CA GLU A 172 27.26 -3.02 6.63
C GLU A 172 25.77 -3.08 7.01
N ALA A 173 24.89 -3.08 6.01
CA ALA A 173 23.46 -3.25 6.17
C ALA A 173 22.83 -3.91 4.94
N MET A 174 21.74 -4.66 5.17
CA MET A 174 20.97 -5.36 4.13
C MET A 174 20.14 -4.35 3.34
N LEU A 175 20.43 -4.05 2.07
CA LEU A 175 19.71 -3.11 1.18
C LEU A 175 19.56 -1.66 1.68
N TRP A 176 19.88 -1.40 2.95
CA TRP A 176 19.53 -0.18 3.65
C TRP A 176 20.77 0.62 3.99
N SER A 177 20.97 1.81 3.41
CA SER A 177 21.93 2.76 3.98
C SER A 177 21.29 3.45 5.17
N GLY A 178 22.00 3.55 6.30
CA GLY A 178 21.58 4.43 7.40
C GLY A 178 21.41 5.88 6.91
N PRO A 179 20.60 6.71 7.60
CA PRO A 179 20.46 8.11 7.23
C PRO A 179 21.86 8.74 7.13
N LYS A 180 22.13 9.43 6.02
CA LYS A 180 23.37 10.22 5.88
C LYS A 180 23.36 11.21 7.05
N ARG A 181 24.25 10.99 8.02
CA ARG A 181 24.54 11.94 9.10
C ARG A 181 25.15 13.20 8.52
#